data_AF-C6PQ42-F1
#
_entry.id   AF-C6PQ42-F1
#
_cell.length_a   1.000
_cell.length_b   1.000
_cell.length_c   1.000
_cell.angle_alpha   90.00
_cell.angle_beta   90.00
_cell.angle_gamma   90.00
#
_symmetry.space_group_name_H-M   'P 1'
#
loop_
_entity.id
_entity.type
_entity.pdbx_description
1 polymer ?
#
loop_
_entity_poly.entity_id
_entity_poly.type
_entity_poly.pdbx_seq_one_letter_code
_entity_poly.pdbx_strand_id
1 'polypeptide(L)'
;MNTMIKPFFMIFFFAIFVIEIILKFKFIKVIKHSLIVLITSALVISPWIYRNTKLIGQFTYVSNNSGIVLYINNNSQNHYGAWMPASEVEDSIVNKKEYKKANMTEKNNMLSDAAKKWIKEHPVQFVQLGFKRLYKTYLIGYSITYSFNGAGLNKITENILTAYSSAISILVAAVSIIVMIMYSKKVICSIFNKEKVNSYSVYSLICFYMFSCMYFITEGQPRYAFPVIFIMIYFFSDLIGIKKFRQEKIDSDHNALFTKSNL
;
A
#
# COMPACT_ATOMS: atom_id res chain seq x y z
N MET A 1 -16.60 16.00 -5.14
CA MET A 1 -15.61 16.09 -6.24
C MET A 1 -14.47 15.14 -5.91
N ASN A 2 -14.41 13.98 -6.58
CA ASN A 2 -13.54 12.87 -6.18
C ASN A 2 -12.31 12.82 -7.10
N THR A 3 -11.13 12.96 -6.51
CA THR A 3 -9.87 12.59 -7.17
C THR A 3 -9.78 11.06 -7.15
N MET A 4 -9.75 10.40 -8.31
CA MET A 4 -9.64 8.93 -8.39
C MET A 4 -8.28 8.40 -7.93
N ILE A 5 -7.28 9.27 -7.80
CA ILE A 5 -5.94 8.90 -7.36
C ILE A 5 -5.58 9.76 -6.15
N LYS A 6 -5.29 9.13 -5.01
CA LYS A 6 -4.72 9.81 -3.85
C LYS A 6 -3.31 10.30 -4.23
N PRO A 7 -2.88 11.49 -3.77
CA PRO A 7 -1.67 12.14 -4.24
C PRO A 7 -0.38 11.54 -3.65
N PHE A 8 -0.15 10.26 -3.90
CA PHE A 8 1.03 9.49 -3.47
C PHE A 8 2.23 9.67 -4.38
N PHE A 9 2.05 10.31 -5.54
CA PHE A 9 3.12 10.50 -6.52
C PHE A 9 4.32 11.24 -5.93
N MET A 10 4.10 12.19 -5.02
CA MET A 10 5.19 12.85 -4.31
C MET A 10 5.96 11.93 -3.35
N ILE A 11 5.52 10.71 -3.07
CA ILE A 11 6.30 9.75 -2.27
C ILE A 11 7.25 8.95 -3.17
N PHE A 12 7.03 8.90 -4.48
CA PHE A 12 7.88 8.16 -5.41
C PHE A 12 9.32 8.70 -5.51
N PHE A 13 9.56 9.98 -5.22
CA PHE A 13 10.96 10.46 -5.16
C PHE A 13 11.73 9.74 -4.05
N PHE A 14 11.10 9.45 -2.90
CA PHE A 14 11.72 8.65 -1.84
C PHE A 14 11.97 7.22 -2.31
N ALA A 15 11.05 6.63 -3.07
CA ALA A 15 11.25 5.30 -3.63
C ALA A 15 12.49 5.26 -4.53
N ILE A 16 12.63 6.20 -5.47
CA ILE A 16 13.82 6.30 -6.34
C ILE A 16 15.09 6.53 -5.52
N PHE A 17 15.04 7.45 -4.55
CA PHE A 17 16.17 7.71 -3.66
C PHE A 17 16.67 6.44 -2.96
N VAL A 18 15.76 5.71 -2.30
CA VAL A 18 16.09 4.48 -1.56
C VAL A 18 16.59 3.38 -2.49
N ILE A 19 15.93 3.18 -3.64
CA ILE A 19 16.34 2.16 -4.63
C ILE A 19 17.75 2.42 -5.10
N GLU A 20 18.07 3.63 -5.55
CA GLU A 20 19.37 3.91 -6.14
C GLU A 20 20.50 3.90 -5.10
N ILE A 21 20.21 4.24 -3.84
CA ILE A 21 21.12 4.02 -2.71
C ILE A 21 21.41 2.51 -2.53
N ILE A 22 20.37 1.66 -2.51
CA ILE A 22 20.52 0.20 -2.38
C ILE A 22 21.29 -0.37 -3.57
N LEU A 23 21.06 0.15 -4.77
CA LEU A 23 21.76 -0.22 -5.99
C LEU A 23 23.16 0.42 -6.12
N LYS A 24 23.60 1.17 -5.11
CA LYS A 24 24.94 1.76 -5.00
C LYS A 24 25.29 2.72 -6.15
N PHE A 25 24.31 3.47 -6.62
CA PHE A 25 24.55 4.58 -7.54
C PHE A 25 25.35 5.67 -6.84
N LYS A 26 26.10 6.48 -7.61
CA LYS A 26 26.82 7.63 -7.06
C LYS A 26 25.81 8.59 -6.42
N PHE A 27 26.07 9.03 -5.18
CA PHE A 27 25.15 9.86 -4.39
C PHE A 27 24.63 11.10 -5.14
N ILE A 28 25.49 11.78 -5.90
CA ILE A 28 25.09 12.94 -6.71
C ILE A 28 24.06 12.58 -7.81
N LYS A 29 24.15 11.38 -8.39
CA LYS A 29 23.16 10.89 -9.36
C LYS A 29 21.83 10.59 -8.67
N VAL A 30 21.89 9.97 -7.48
CA VAL A 30 20.70 9.68 -6.66
C VAL A 30 19.91 10.95 -6.36
N ILE A 31 20.60 12.00 -5.90
CA ILE A 31 19.98 13.30 -5.63
C ILE A 31 19.36 13.87 -6.91
N LYS A 32 20.12 13.87 -8.02
CA LYS A 32 19.64 14.40 -9.30
C LYS A 32 18.37 13.69 -9.77
N HIS A 33 18.36 12.36 -9.81
CA HIS A 33 17.20 11.58 -10.26
C HIS A 33 15.99 11.79 -9.35
N SER A 34 16.21 11.77 -8.03
CA SER A 34 15.15 12.01 -7.04
C SER A 34 14.54 13.42 -7.18
N LEU A 35 15.37 14.44 -7.39
CA LEU A 35 14.92 15.83 -7.62
C LEU A 35 14.13 15.96 -8.92
N ILE A 36 14.56 15.31 -10.00
CA ILE A 36 13.83 15.32 -11.28
C ILE A 36 12.41 14.77 -11.06
N VAL A 37 12.28 13.64 -10.35
CA VAL A 37 10.97 13.03 -10.04
C VAL A 37 10.12 13.94 -9.15
N LEU A 38 10.72 14.55 -8.12
CA LEU A 38 10.02 15.49 -7.24
C LEU A 38 9.50 16.72 -7.99
N ILE A 39 10.36 17.38 -8.77
CA ILE A 39 10.00 18.58 -9.55
C ILE A 39 8.91 18.25 -10.56
N THR A 40 9.07 17.15 -11.29
CA THR A 40 8.07 16.71 -12.28
C THR A 40 6.73 16.43 -11.60
N SER A 41 6.73 15.75 -10.46
CA SER A 41 5.51 15.47 -9.69
C SER A 41 4.85 16.75 -9.18
N ALA A 42 5.64 17.71 -8.68
CA ALA A 42 5.14 19.00 -8.22
C ALA A 42 4.51 19.81 -9.36
N LEU A 43 5.16 19.84 -10.54
CA LEU A 43 4.65 20.51 -11.72
C LEU A 43 3.32 19.91 -12.18
N VAL A 44 3.22 18.58 -12.24
CA VAL A 44 1.99 17.86 -12.65
C VAL A 44 0.83 18.13 -11.70
N ILE A 45 1.11 18.19 -10.39
CA ILE A 45 0.06 18.38 -9.36
C ILE A 45 -0.28 19.88 -9.17
N SER A 46 0.61 20.80 -9.54
CA SER A 46 0.44 22.25 -9.30
C SER A 46 -0.84 22.87 -9.85
N PRO A 47 -1.37 22.52 -11.06
CA PRO A 47 -2.62 23.10 -11.55
C PRO A 47 -3.81 22.71 -10.67
N TRP A 48 -3.77 21.51 -10.09
CA TRP A 48 -4.82 21.02 -9.20
C TRP A 48 -4.77 21.73 -7.84
N ILE A 49 -3.57 21.93 -7.28
CA ILE A 49 -3.38 22.71 -6.04
C ILE A 49 -3.88 24.14 -6.25
N TYR A 50 -3.49 24.77 -7.36
CA TYR A 50 -3.92 26.14 -7.67
C TYR A 50 -5.45 26.23 -7.78
N ARG A 51 -6.07 25.35 -8.55
CA ARG A 51 -7.52 25.27 -8.69
C ARG A 51 -8.22 25.08 -7.35
N ASN A 52 -7.79 24.09 -6.56
CA ASN A 52 -8.40 23.80 -5.27
C ASN A 52 -8.24 24.96 -4.29
N THR A 53 -7.06 25.59 -4.28
CA THR A 53 -6.79 26.74 -3.42
C THR A 53 -7.69 27.92 -3.76
N LYS A 54 -7.89 28.20 -5.06
CA LYS A 54 -8.81 29.25 -5.53
C LYS A 54 -10.28 28.95 -5.17
N LEU A 55 -10.71 27.70 -5.29
CA LEU A 55 -12.09 27.30 -4.99
C LEU A 55 -12.42 27.30 -3.50
N ILE A 56 -11.47 26.91 -2.65
CA ILE A 56 -11.68 26.78 -1.20
C ILE A 56 -11.29 28.07 -0.46
N GLY A 57 -10.52 28.96 -1.09
CA GLY A 57 -10.07 30.23 -0.49
C GLY A 57 -8.88 30.09 0.46
N GLN A 58 -8.22 28.93 0.46
CA GLN A 58 -7.06 28.61 1.30
C GLN A 58 -6.26 27.46 0.69
N PHE A 59 -4.98 27.35 1.06
CA PHE A 59 -4.10 26.32 0.52
C PHE A 59 -4.71 24.93 0.70
N THR A 60 -5.06 24.32 -0.43
CA THR A 60 -5.71 23.02 -0.46
C THR A 60 -4.94 22.15 -1.43
N TYR A 61 -4.36 21.07 -0.91
CA TYR A 61 -3.66 20.09 -1.72
C TYR A 61 -4.66 19.32 -2.62
N VAL A 62 -4.28 18.17 -3.17
CA VAL A 62 -5.14 17.40 -4.09
C VAL A 62 -6.50 17.04 -3.47
N SER A 63 -6.53 16.80 -2.16
CA SER A 63 -7.77 16.57 -1.41
C SER A 63 -7.72 17.17 0.00
N ASN A 64 -8.90 17.42 0.57
CA ASN A 64 -9.10 17.95 1.92
C ASN A 64 -9.83 16.94 2.83
N ASN A 65 -9.44 15.67 2.71
CA ASN A 65 -10.09 14.55 3.40
C ASN A 65 -9.09 13.63 4.13
N SER A 66 -7.82 14.01 4.19
CA SER A 66 -6.81 13.22 4.89
C SER A 66 -7.10 13.16 6.40
N GLY A 67 -7.58 14.26 6.98
CA GLY A 67 -7.92 14.37 8.39
C GLY A 67 -9.07 13.47 8.78
N ILE A 68 -10.16 13.45 8.01
CA ILE A 68 -11.30 12.57 8.29
C ILE A 68 -10.89 11.10 8.18
N VAL A 69 -10.12 10.72 7.16
CA VAL A 69 -9.64 9.35 7.00
C VAL A 69 -8.73 8.95 8.16
N LEU A 70 -7.83 9.84 8.58
CA LEU A 70 -6.94 9.58 9.71
C LEU A 70 -7.73 9.46 11.02
N TYR A 71 -8.70 10.34 11.25
CA TYR A 71 -9.52 10.38 12.47
C TYR A 71 -10.39 9.14 12.65
N ILE A 72 -11.17 8.77 11.64
CA ILE A 72 -12.10 7.63 11.77
C ILE A 72 -11.36 6.30 11.89
N ASN A 73 -10.11 6.20 11.42
CA ASN A 73 -9.32 4.97 11.48
C ASN A 73 -8.32 4.91 12.64
N ASN A 74 -8.20 5.97 13.44
CA ASN A 74 -7.27 6.03 14.57
C ASN A 74 -8.00 6.59 15.80
N ASN A 75 -8.85 5.74 16.37
CA ASN A 75 -9.62 5.96 17.60
C ASN A 75 -9.93 4.60 18.24
N SER A 76 -10.39 4.61 19.49
CA SER A 76 -10.64 3.40 20.29
C SER A 76 -11.84 2.58 19.82
N GLN A 77 -12.82 3.22 19.17
CA GLN A 77 -14.06 2.59 18.70
C GLN A 77 -13.88 1.82 17.38
N ASN A 78 -12.84 2.14 16.60
CA ASN A 78 -12.58 1.45 15.36
C ASN A 78 -11.87 0.11 15.56
N HIS A 79 -12.62 -0.93 15.88
CA HIS A 79 -12.02 -2.24 16.19
C HIS A 79 -11.46 -3.00 14.99
N TYR A 80 -11.83 -2.62 13.75
CA TYR A 80 -11.53 -3.37 12.53
C TYR A 80 -10.65 -2.63 11.53
N GLY A 81 -10.24 -1.39 11.82
CA GLY A 81 -9.44 -0.56 10.90
C GLY A 81 -10.18 -0.23 9.60
N ALA A 82 -11.49 -0.07 9.67
CA ALA A 82 -12.35 0.11 8.51
C ALA A 82 -13.06 1.46 8.57
N TRP A 83 -13.76 1.82 7.51
CA TRP A 83 -14.66 2.97 7.58
C TRP A 83 -15.65 2.84 8.74
N MET A 84 -15.80 3.92 9.51
CA MET A 84 -16.85 4.11 10.49
C MET A 84 -17.33 5.56 10.44
N PRO A 85 -18.58 5.86 10.83
CA PRO A 85 -19.06 7.24 10.94
C PRO A 85 -18.25 8.02 11.98
N ALA A 86 -17.78 9.21 11.61
CA ALA A 86 -16.99 10.04 12.53
C ALA A 86 -17.77 10.49 13.76
N SER A 87 -19.10 10.60 13.67
CA SER A 87 -19.99 10.95 14.78
C SER A 87 -20.06 9.89 15.87
N GLU A 88 -19.69 8.65 15.56
CA GLU A 88 -19.69 7.50 16.48
C GLU A 88 -18.36 7.34 17.23
N VAL A 89 -17.36 8.17 16.93
CA VAL A 89 -16.16 8.27 17.77
C VAL A 89 -16.55 8.87 19.11
N GLU A 90 -16.00 8.34 20.20
CA GLU A 90 -16.25 8.88 21.53
C GLU A 90 -15.83 10.35 21.63
N ASP A 91 -16.65 11.17 22.28
CA ASP A 91 -16.49 12.63 22.36
C ASP A 91 -16.24 13.31 21.00
N SER A 92 -16.89 12.80 19.95
CA SER A 92 -16.52 13.16 18.59
C SER A 92 -16.50 14.66 18.34
N ILE A 93 -15.35 15.12 17.82
CA ILE A 93 -15.18 16.53 17.47
C ILE A 93 -16.19 16.99 16.42
N VAL A 94 -16.72 16.09 15.59
CA VAL A 94 -17.69 16.45 14.54
C VAL A 94 -19.03 16.92 15.09
N ASN A 95 -19.32 16.55 16.34
CA ASN A 95 -20.55 16.93 17.03
C ASN A 95 -20.43 18.33 17.67
N LYS A 96 -19.21 18.85 17.85
CA LYS A 96 -18.94 20.14 18.52
C LYS A 96 -19.36 21.33 17.65
N LYS A 97 -19.84 22.40 18.31
CA LYS A 97 -20.29 23.64 17.64
C LYS A 97 -19.17 24.29 16.81
N GLU A 98 -17.95 24.29 17.33
CA GLU A 98 -16.75 24.82 16.66
C GLU A 98 -16.50 24.10 15.33
N TYR A 99 -16.50 22.76 15.34
CA TYR A 99 -16.32 21.98 14.12
C TYR A 99 -17.41 22.27 13.10
N LYS A 100 -18.68 22.37 13.51
CA LYS A 100 -19.79 22.64 12.57
C LYS A 100 -19.66 24.01 11.89
N LYS A 101 -19.20 25.03 12.63
CA LYS A 101 -18.97 26.40 12.13
C LYS A 101 -17.70 26.55 11.28
N ALA A 102 -16.72 25.67 11.47
CA ALA A 102 -15.45 25.71 10.76
C ALA A 102 -15.60 25.45 9.25
N ASN A 103 -14.68 26.03 8.47
CA ASN A 103 -14.56 25.77 7.05
C ASN A 103 -13.96 24.36 6.78
N MET A 104 -13.93 23.91 5.52
CA MET A 104 -13.53 22.53 5.19
C MET A 104 -12.08 22.18 5.58
N THR A 105 -11.13 23.12 5.44
CA THR A 105 -9.73 22.87 5.79
C THR A 105 -9.51 22.93 7.29
N GLU A 106 -10.17 23.86 7.98
CA GLU A 106 -10.19 23.89 9.44
C GLU A 106 -10.74 22.57 9.99
N LYS A 107 -11.87 22.08 9.46
CA LYS A 107 -12.44 20.76 9.80
C LYS A 107 -11.42 19.64 9.60
N ASN A 108 -10.74 19.61 8.45
CA ASN A 108 -9.73 18.60 8.16
C ASN A 108 -8.52 18.68 9.11
N ASN A 109 -8.09 19.89 9.49
CA ASN A 109 -7.00 20.10 10.44
C ASN A 109 -7.41 19.66 11.85
N MET A 110 -8.59 20.07 12.33
CA MET A 110 -9.14 19.64 13.62
C MET A 110 -9.20 18.11 13.73
N LEU A 111 -9.66 17.43 12.68
CA LEU A 111 -9.69 15.96 12.62
C LEU A 111 -8.30 15.35 12.61
N SER A 112 -7.39 15.92 11.83
CA SER A 112 -5.99 15.47 11.77
C SER A 112 -5.31 15.58 13.14
N ASP A 113 -5.54 16.68 13.85
CA ASP A 113 -4.92 16.94 15.14
C ASP A 113 -5.49 16.05 16.24
N ALA A 114 -6.81 15.82 16.24
CA ALA A 114 -7.44 14.84 17.12
C ALA A 114 -6.90 13.41 16.88
N ALA A 115 -6.75 13.00 15.62
CA ALA A 115 -6.20 11.70 15.27
C ALA A 115 -4.74 11.55 15.70
N LYS A 116 -3.89 12.56 15.44
CA LYS A 116 -2.49 12.57 15.86
C LYS A 116 -2.35 12.54 17.38
N LYS A 117 -3.22 13.25 18.11
CA LYS A 117 -3.26 13.22 19.56
C LYS A 117 -3.55 11.79 20.05
N TRP A 118 -4.60 11.15 19.52
CA TRP A 118 -4.94 9.77 19.86
C TRP A 118 -3.78 8.80 19.58
N ILE A 119 -3.13 8.90 18.40
CA ILE A 119 -1.98 8.05 18.04
C ILE A 119 -0.83 8.17 19.05
N LYS A 120 -0.52 9.40 19.50
CA LYS A 120 0.54 9.65 20.49
C LYS A 120 0.20 9.07 21.86
N GLU A 121 -1.07 9.14 22.26
CA GLU A 121 -1.56 8.62 23.54
C GLU A 121 -1.71 7.08 23.51
N HIS A 122 -1.91 6.49 22.32
CA HIS A 122 -2.23 5.07 22.15
C HIS A 122 -1.34 4.35 21.10
N PRO A 123 -0.01 4.37 21.22
CA PRO A 123 0.90 3.87 20.19
C PRO A 123 0.74 2.36 19.92
N VAL A 124 0.49 1.56 20.96
CA VAL A 124 0.30 0.10 20.82
C VAL A 124 -0.98 -0.22 20.03
N GLN A 125 -2.08 0.45 20.38
CA GLN A 125 -3.36 0.26 19.70
C GLN A 125 -3.28 0.74 18.25
N PHE A 126 -2.60 1.85 17.99
CA PHE A 126 -2.31 2.32 16.63
C PHE A 126 -1.62 1.24 15.79
N VAL A 127 -0.59 0.58 16.32
CA VAL A 127 0.11 -0.51 15.63
C VAL A 127 -0.81 -1.70 15.37
N GLN A 128 -1.63 -2.10 16.36
CA GLN A 128 -2.61 -3.18 16.20
C GLN A 128 -3.63 -2.86 15.10
N LEU A 129 -4.16 -1.63 15.08
CA LEU A 129 -5.06 -1.17 14.01
C LEU A 129 -4.37 -1.17 12.65
N GLY A 130 -3.10 -0.76 12.60
CA GLY A 130 -2.28 -0.83 11.39
C GLY A 130 -2.22 -2.24 10.80
N PHE A 131 -1.94 -3.26 11.61
CA PHE A 131 -1.94 -4.65 11.14
C PHE A 131 -3.34 -5.16 10.76
N LYS A 132 -4.39 -4.79 11.49
CA LYS A 132 -5.78 -5.10 11.11
C LYS A 132 -6.14 -4.50 9.75
N ARG A 133 -5.68 -3.27 9.45
CA ARG A 133 -5.85 -2.62 8.14
C ARG A 133 -5.13 -3.37 7.03
N LEU A 134 -3.89 -3.82 7.25
CA LEU A 134 -3.15 -4.63 6.28
C LEU A 134 -3.83 -5.98 6.04
N TYR A 135 -4.24 -6.67 7.10
CA TYR A 135 -5.01 -7.91 7.00
C TYR A 135 -6.29 -7.69 6.19
N LYS A 136 -7.02 -6.61 6.46
CA LYS A 136 -8.24 -6.25 5.73
C LYS A 136 -7.99 -5.97 4.25
N THR A 137 -6.91 -5.27 3.94
CA THR A 137 -6.56 -4.94 2.55
C THR A 137 -6.15 -6.17 1.75
N TYR A 138 -5.39 -7.11 2.34
CA TYR A 138 -4.77 -8.19 1.58
C TYR A 138 -5.43 -9.56 1.74
N LEU A 139 -6.09 -9.84 2.87
CA LEU A 139 -6.47 -11.20 3.27
C LEU A 139 -7.98 -11.42 3.52
N ILE A 140 -8.86 -10.47 3.18
CA ILE A 140 -10.34 -10.69 3.26
C ILE A 140 -10.99 -10.85 1.87
N GLY A 141 -10.37 -10.38 0.78
CA GLY A 141 -10.67 -10.85 -0.57
C GLY A 141 -12.00 -10.44 -1.24
N TYR A 142 -12.81 -9.52 -0.72
CA TYR A 142 -14.14 -9.21 -1.30
C TYR A 142 -14.18 -8.03 -2.29
N SER A 143 -13.05 -7.66 -2.90
CA SER A 143 -12.95 -6.49 -3.79
C SER A 143 -13.81 -6.58 -5.05
N ILE A 144 -14.13 -7.78 -5.53
CA ILE A 144 -14.94 -7.97 -6.74
C ILE A 144 -16.38 -7.49 -6.58
N THR A 145 -16.87 -7.39 -5.34
CA THR A 145 -18.25 -6.94 -5.05
C THR A 145 -18.54 -5.53 -5.56
N TYR A 146 -17.52 -4.66 -5.64
CA TYR A 146 -17.66 -3.33 -6.22
C TYR A 146 -18.03 -3.36 -7.71
N SER A 147 -17.66 -4.41 -8.43
CA SER A 147 -17.94 -4.59 -9.86
C SER A 147 -19.36 -5.08 -10.14
N PHE A 148 -20.12 -5.53 -9.13
CA PHE A 148 -21.49 -6.01 -9.32
C PHE A 148 -22.53 -4.89 -9.35
N ASN A 149 -22.16 -3.68 -8.90
CA ASN A 149 -23.06 -2.53 -8.88
C ASN A 149 -23.55 -2.21 -10.30
N GLY A 150 -24.85 -2.38 -10.54
CA GLY A 150 -25.47 -2.17 -11.85
C GLY A 150 -25.28 -3.32 -12.86
N ALA A 151 -24.69 -4.45 -12.45
CA ALA A 151 -24.45 -5.59 -13.34
C ALA A 151 -25.68 -6.50 -13.54
N GLY A 152 -26.76 -6.31 -12.76
CA GLY A 152 -27.99 -7.11 -12.87
C GLY A 152 -27.83 -8.59 -12.50
N LEU A 153 -26.76 -8.94 -11.78
CA LEU A 153 -26.52 -10.32 -11.33
C LEU A 153 -27.49 -10.70 -10.21
N ASN A 154 -27.92 -11.96 -10.20
CA ASN A 154 -28.66 -12.50 -9.06
C ASN A 154 -27.71 -12.72 -7.86
N LYS A 155 -28.28 -12.79 -6.65
CA LYS A 155 -27.48 -12.86 -5.42
C LYS A 155 -26.61 -14.11 -5.30
N ILE A 156 -27.07 -15.23 -5.86
CA ILE A 156 -26.34 -16.49 -5.83
C ILE A 156 -25.06 -16.38 -6.67
N THR A 157 -25.19 -15.85 -7.89
CA THR A 157 -24.05 -15.60 -8.78
C THR A 157 -23.05 -14.62 -8.17
N GLU A 158 -23.51 -13.52 -7.55
CA GLU A 158 -22.63 -12.60 -6.81
C GLU A 158 -21.83 -13.31 -5.71
N ASN A 159 -22.50 -14.15 -4.91
CA ASN A 159 -21.86 -14.86 -3.81
C ASN A 159 -20.82 -15.88 -4.32
N ILE A 160 -21.13 -16.62 -5.39
CA ILE A 160 -20.20 -17.58 -6.00
C ILE A 160 -18.96 -16.86 -6.55
N LEU A 161 -19.15 -15.78 -7.33
CA LEU A 161 -18.06 -15.00 -7.90
C LEU A 161 -17.21 -14.35 -6.81
N THR A 162 -17.84 -13.85 -5.75
CA THR A 162 -17.14 -13.31 -4.58
C THR A 162 -16.28 -14.38 -3.94
N ALA A 163 -16.84 -15.53 -3.59
CA ALA A 163 -16.09 -16.61 -2.93
C ALA A 163 -14.89 -17.07 -3.77
N TYR A 164 -15.08 -17.27 -5.08
CA TYR A 164 -14.00 -17.67 -5.99
C TYR A 164 -12.90 -16.60 -6.08
N SER A 165 -13.28 -15.34 -6.30
CA SER A 165 -12.33 -14.23 -6.39
C SER A 165 -11.59 -14.00 -5.07
N SER A 166 -12.29 -14.13 -3.93
CA SER A 166 -11.70 -14.02 -2.60
C SER A 166 -10.67 -15.11 -2.35
N ALA A 167 -10.99 -16.37 -2.64
CA ALA A 167 -10.06 -17.49 -2.45
C ALA A 167 -8.76 -17.30 -3.24
N ILE A 168 -8.87 -16.92 -4.52
CA ILE A 168 -7.69 -16.67 -5.37
C ILE A 168 -6.89 -15.47 -4.85
N SER A 169 -7.56 -14.36 -4.55
CA SER A 169 -6.88 -13.13 -4.11
C SER A 169 -6.14 -13.36 -2.80
N ILE A 170 -6.75 -14.06 -1.85
CA ILE A 170 -6.13 -14.40 -0.56
C ILE A 170 -4.94 -15.34 -0.75
N LEU A 171 -5.07 -16.37 -1.60
CA LEU A 171 -3.98 -17.30 -1.89
C LEU A 171 -2.78 -16.57 -2.50
N VAL A 172 -3.02 -15.77 -3.55
CA VAL A 172 -1.97 -14.98 -4.21
C VAL A 172 -1.33 -14.02 -3.20
N ALA A 173 -2.13 -13.26 -2.44
CA ALA A 173 -1.61 -12.30 -1.47
C ALA A 173 -0.79 -12.97 -0.37
N ALA A 174 -1.29 -14.04 0.25
CA ALA A 174 -0.61 -14.73 1.35
C ALA A 174 0.75 -15.28 0.92
N VAL A 175 0.79 -16.00 -0.20
CA VAL A 175 2.05 -16.56 -0.73
C VAL A 175 3.02 -15.45 -1.12
N SER A 176 2.54 -14.41 -1.83
CA SER A 176 3.38 -13.29 -2.26
C SER A 176 3.99 -12.55 -1.07
N ILE A 177 3.21 -12.31 -0.01
CA ILE A 177 3.69 -11.63 1.19
C ILE A 177 4.82 -12.43 1.86
N ILE A 178 4.68 -13.76 1.96
CA ILE A 178 5.73 -14.63 2.50
C ILE A 178 7.01 -14.51 1.65
N VAL A 179 6.89 -14.62 0.32
CA VAL A 179 8.03 -14.50 -0.60
C VAL A 179 8.68 -13.12 -0.50
N MET A 180 7.89 -12.05 -0.42
CA MET A 180 8.38 -10.68 -0.26
C MET A 180 9.12 -10.48 1.06
N ILE A 181 8.66 -11.07 2.17
CA ILE A 181 9.37 -11.03 3.46
C ILE A 181 10.72 -11.75 3.35
N MET A 182 10.74 -12.94 2.74
CA MET A 182 11.98 -13.69 2.50
C MET A 182 12.95 -12.91 1.61
N TYR A 183 12.46 -12.31 0.52
CA TYR A 183 13.27 -11.51 -0.39
C TYR A 183 13.77 -10.22 0.27
N SER A 184 12.97 -9.60 1.13
CA SER A 184 13.39 -8.43 1.92
C SER A 184 14.54 -8.76 2.85
N LYS A 185 14.50 -9.92 3.52
CA LYS A 185 15.64 -10.42 4.31
C LYS A 185 16.88 -10.60 3.43
N LYS A 186 16.72 -11.19 2.24
CA LYS A 186 17.83 -11.34 1.26
C LYS A 186 18.42 -9.99 0.86
N VAL A 187 17.59 -8.98 0.56
CA VAL A 187 18.04 -7.62 0.19
C VAL A 187 18.84 -7.01 1.34
N ILE A 188 18.33 -7.08 2.58
CA ILE A 188 19.02 -6.57 3.77
C ILE A 188 20.39 -7.25 3.95
N CYS A 189 20.46 -8.58 3.90
CA CYS A 189 21.72 -9.31 3.99
C CYS A 189 22.68 -8.95 2.85
N SER A 190 22.17 -8.81 1.61
CA SER A 190 22.96 -8.44 0.44
C SER A 190 23.55 -7.04 0.54
N ILE A 191 22.89 -6.10 1.23
CA ILE A 191 23.42 -4.76 1.50
C ILE A 191 24.68 -4.87 2.37
N PHE A 192 24.64 -5.67 3.44
CA PHE A 192 25.79 -5.88 4.34
C PHE A 192 26.91 -6.70 3.68
N ASN A 193 26.57 -7.73 2.93
CA ASN A 193 27.54 -8.61 2.24
C ASN A 193 28.08 -8.03 0.93
N LYS A 194 27.61 -6.85 0.54
CA LYS A 194 27.91 -6.16 -0.72
C LYS A 194 27.53 -6.94 -2.00
N GLU A 195 26.66 -7.93 -1.90
CA GLU A 195 26.15 -8.70 -3.04
C GLU A 195 25.24 -7.86 -3.95
N LYS A 196 25.05 -8.31 -5.20
CA LYS A 196 24.12 -7.69 -6.16
C LYS A 196 22.71 -8.22 -5.94
N VAL A 197 21.73 -7.32 -6.01
CA VAL A 197 20.29 -7.63 -5.95
C VAL A 197 19.63 -7.33 -7.28
N ASN A 198 18.52 -8.01 -7.57
CA ASN A 198 17.72 -7.71 -8.75
C ASN A 198 17.01 -6.37 -8.55
N SER A 199 17.30 -5.40 -9.42
CA SER A 199 16.76 -4.04 -9.33
C SER A 199 15.24 -3.99 -9.45
N TYR A 200 14.66 -4.83 -10.31
CA TYR A 200 13.21 -4.90 -10.51
C TYR A 200 12.51 -5.44 -9.25
N SER A 201 13.01 -6.51 -8.64
CA SER A 201 12.43 -7.05 -7.41
C SER A 201 12.54 -6.05 -6.25
N VAL A 202 13.65 -5.31 -6.14
CA VAL A 202 13.82 -4.25 -5.12
C VAL A 202 12.84 -3.09 -5.36
N TYR A 203 12.68 -2.65 -6.60
CA TYR A 203 11.69 -1.62 -6.97
C TYR A 203 10.27 -2.06 -6.58
N SER A 204 9.90 -3.30 -6.92
CA SER A 204 8.60 -3.88 -6.61
C SER A 204 8.36 -3.98 -5.09
N LEU A 205 9.37 -4.40 -4.31
CA LEU A 205 9.28 -4.41 -2.84
C LEU A 205 9.03 -3.00 -2.28
N ILE A 206 9.79 -2.01 -2.73
CA ILE A 206 9.68 -0.64 -2.21
C ILE A 206 8.31 -0.04 -2.56
N CYS A 207 7.82 -0.28 -3.77
CA CYS A 207 6.45 0.09 -4.14
C CYS A 207 5.41 -0.60 -3.24
N PHE A 208 5.54 -1.91 -3.01
CA PHE A 208 4.63 -2.64 -2.14
C PHE A 208 4.61 -2.10 -0.70
N TYR A 209 5.80 -1.84 -0.13
CA TYR A 209 5.91 -1.30 1.22
C TYR A 209 5.40 0.13 1.32
N MET A 210 5.62 0.97 0.31
CA MET A 210 5.09 2.32 0.27
C MET A 210 3.56 2.35 0.36
N PHE A 211 2.88 1.50 -0.44
CA PHE A 211 1.41 1.35 -0.36
C PHE A 211 0.98 0.76 1.00
N SER A 212 1.67 -0.28 1.46
CA SER A 212 1.38 -0.93 2.75
C SER A 212 1.49 0.08 3.92
N CYS A 213 2.53 0.90 3.97
CA CYS A 213 2.69 1.95 4.98
C CYS A 213 1.52 2.94 4.97
N MET A 214 1.03 3.32 3.79
CA MET A 214 -0.13 4.20 3.70
C MET A 214 -1.39 3.55 4.27
N TYR A 215 -1.65 2.28 3.94
CA TYR A 215 -2.81 1.54 4.47
C TYR A 215 -2.67 1.26 5.97
N PHE A 216 -1.44 1.06 6.45
CA PHE A 216 -1.14 0.89 7.86
C PHE A 216 -1.51 2.13 8.69
N ILE A 217 -1.34 3.34 8.13
CA ILE A 217 -1.63 4.61 8.82
C ILE A 217 -3.09 5.03 8.63
N THR A 218 -3.68 4.75 7.47
CA THR A 218 -4.98 5.30 7.05
C THR A 218 -6.11 4.29 7.09
N GLU A 219 -6.70 3.92 5.96
CA GLU A 219 -7.85 3.01 5.87
C GLU A 219 -7.43 1.73 5.15
N GLY A 220 -7.84 0.58 5.70
CA GLY A 220 -7.63 -0.74 5.09
C GLY A 220 -8.91 -1.28 4.45
N GLN A 221 -8.87 -1.53 3.13
CA GLN A 221 -9.98 -2.11 2.37
C GLN A 221 -9.46 -2.97 1.23
N PRO A 222 -10.12 -4.10 0.88
CA PRO A 222 -9.63 -5.01 -0.16
C PRO A 222 -9.38 -4.36 -1.52
N ARG A 223 -10.23 -3.38 -1.91
CA ARG A 223 -10.05 -2.66 -3.19
C ARG A 223 -8.74 -1.89 -3.28
N TYR A 224 -8.11 -1.59 -2.16
CA TYR A 224 -6.81 -0.92 -2.12
C TYR A 224 -5.64 -1.86 -2.44
N ALA A 225 -5.83 -3.18 -2.53
CA ALA A 225 -4.81 -4.08 -3.04
C ALA A 225 -4.58 -3.93 -4.56
N PHE A 226 -5.50 -3.29 -5.29
CA PHE A 226 -5.46 -3.20 -6.75
C PHE A 226 -4.12 -2.66 -7.31
N PRO A 227 -3.54 -1.54 -6.82
CA PRO A 227 -2.27 -1.03 -7.34
C PRO A 227 -1.07 -1.96 -7.15
N VAL A 228 -1.16 -2.92 -6.22
CA VAL A 228 -0.06 -3.83 -5.88
C VAL A 228 -0.32 -5.28 -6.34
N ILE A 229 -1.45 -5.55 -7.00
CA ILE A 229 -1.81 -6.92 -7.40
C ILE A 229 -0.79 -7.52 -8.37
N PHE A 230 -0.29 -6.73 -9.32
CA PHE A 230 0.74 -7.19 -10.26
C PHE A 230 2.08 -7.43 -9.59
N ILE A 231 2.41 -6.66 -8.55
CA ILE A 231 3.60 -6.90 -7.72
C ILE A 231 3.45 -8.24 -6.99
N MET A 232 2.27 -8.52 -6.43
CA MET A 232 1.99 -9.81 -5.79
C MET A 232 2.12 -10.95 -6.80
N ILE A 233 1.45 -10.87 -7.96
CA ILE A 233 1.54 -11.89 -9.01
C ILE A 233 2.99 -12.15 -9.42
N TYR A 234 3.80 -11.10 -9.56
CA TYR A 234 5.24 -11.24 -9.84
C TYR A 234 5.95 -12.10 -8.77
N PHE A 235 5.82 -11.75 -7.49
CA PHE A 235 6.45 -12.53 -6.41
C PHE A 235 5.84 -13.92 -6.21
N PHE A 236 4.56 -14.10 -6.52
CA PHE A 236 3.91 -15.41 -6.56
C PHE A 236 4.56 -16.30 -7.63
N SER A 237 4.81 -15.75 -8.81
CA SER A 237 5.42 -16.48 -9.92
C SER A 237 6.88 -16.84 -9.68
N ASP A 238 7.64 -15.99 -8.96
CA ASP A 238 9.04 -16.27 -8.61
C ASP A 238 9.18 -17.52 -7.73
N LEU A 239 8.20 -17.82 -6.86
CA LEU A 239 8.19 -19.06 -6.08
C LEU A 239 8.02 -20.31 -6.96
N ILE A 240 7.17 -20.21 -8.00
CA ILE A 240 6.94 -21.28 -8.98
C ILE A 240 8.20 -21.48 -9.83
N GLY A 241 8.85 -20.38 -10.22
CA GLY A 241 10.12 -20.39 -10.95
C GLY A 241 11.27 -21.02 -10.16
N ILE A 242 11.38 -20.74 -8.85
CA ILE A 242 12.39 -21.34 -7.97
C ILE A 242 12.23 -22.87 -7.89
N LYS A 243 10.99 -23.38 -7.86
CA LYS A 243 10.74 -24.83 -7.87
C LYS A 243 11.12 -25.47 -9.19
N LYS A 244 10.76 -24.85 -10.32
CA LYS A 244 11.08 -25.36 -11.66
C LYS A 244 12.60 -25.41 -11.90
N PHE A 245 13.32 -24.35 -11.54
CA PHE A 245 14.78 -24.29 -11.67
C PHE A 245 15.52 -25.27 -10.75
N ARG A 246 14.99 -25.51 -9.53
CA ARG A 246 15.54 -26.51 -8.61
C ARG A 246 15.30 -27.94 -9.14
N GLN A 247 14.16 -28.20 -9.76
CA GLN A 247 13.85 -29.50 -10.38
C GLN A 247 14.75 -29.78 -11.59
N GLU A 248 14.88 -28.82 -12.51
CA GLU A 248 15.74 -28.94 -13.69
C GLU A 248 17.22 -29.17 -13.32
N LYS A 249 17.70 -28.55 -12.23
CA LYS A 249 19.05 -28.76 -11.71
C LYS A 249 19.23 -30.15 -11.07
N ILE A 250 18.24 -30.63 -10.33
CA ILE A 250 18.27 -31.99 -9.77
C ILE A 250 18.29 -33.02 -10.91
N ASP A 251 17.45 -32.83 -11.93
CA ASP A 251 17.37 -33.73 -13.08
C ASP A 251 18.67 -33.70 -13.91
N SER A 252 19.33 -32.54 -14.06
CA SER A 252 20.64 -32.46 -14.73
C SER A 252 21.76 -33.15 -13.95
N ASP A 253 21.80 -32.97 -12.62
CA ASP A 253 22.81 -33.58 -11.76
C ASP A 253 22.62 -35.11 -11.69
N HIS A 254 21.37 -35.59 -11.70
CA HIS A 254 21.06 -37.01 -11.74
C HIS A 254 21.48 -37.67 -13.08
N ASN A 255 21.26 -36.99 -14.20
CA ASN A 255 21.70 -37.48 -15.53
C ASN A 255 23.22 -37.47 -15.69
N ALA A 256 23.92 -36.51 -15.10
CA ALA A 256 25.38 -36.45 -15.10
C ALA A 256 26.04 -37.57 -14.27
N LEU A 257 25.36 -38.05 -13.22
CA LEU A 257 25.82 -39.19 -12.42
C LEU A 257 25.66 -40.52 -13.17
N PHE A 258 24.55 -40.72 -13.90
CA PHE A 258 24.31 -41.94 -14.69
C PHE A 258 25.19 -42.05 -15.95
N THR A 259 25.64 -40.93 -16.52
CA THR A 259 26.60 -40.96 -17.65
C THR A 259 28.02 -41.29 -17.21
N LYS A 260 28.38 -41.03 -15.94
CA LYS A 260 29.70 -41.39 -15.38
C LYS A 260 29.80 -42.84 -14.88
N SER A 261 28.68 -43.52 -14.65
CA SER A 261 28.67 -44.93 -14.21
C SER A 261 28.66 -45.95 -15.36
N ASN A 262 28.53 -45.48 -16.61
CA ASN A 262 28.46 -46.31 -17.82
C ASN A 262 29.67 -46.15 -18.75
N LEU A 263 30.77 -45.58 -18.24
CA LEU A 263 32.09 -45.46 -18.87
C LEU A 263 33.12 -46.16 -17.97
#